data_AF-A0A267DAY1-F1
#
_entry.id   AF-A0A267DAY1-F1
#
_cell.length_a   1.000
_cell.length_b   1.000
_cell.length_c   1.000
_cell.angle_alpha   90.00
_cell.angle_beta   90.00
_cell.angle_gamma   90.00
#
_symmetry.space_group_name_H-M   'P 1'
#
loop_
_entity.id
_entity.type
_entity.pdbx_description
1 polymer ?
#
loop_
_entity_poly.entity_id
_entity_poly.type
_entity_poly.pdbx_seq_one_letter_code
_entity_poly.pdbx_strand_id
1 'polypeptide(L)'
;MQLRSQPTPLVLDVGSALLANISASSVDAAAGGLNCSVADSSIASLQSAANWSAVGEGNWTVSMQLMGHKFGWTDLSCTDGAASGRLQLTVLQPSGPLDIAYRVLLILFVVAIVFCMGANIDLRVVLRLVKRPVALSIGWACQFLLMPHLGLAVGQLLLLALAQFPDLPVPNALAFGLLTFSCSPGGSGSNMWTYLLDGDLDLSMTMTFFSNICAFFMMPLWLFAYGRLFIESEQVLIPFDQVAYTLLQSVVSLVLGVLVRHKWPRVGKKLTKAIGPLSVLFVLTVAVFGSYVYFYLLELLVKFPIVIPFAGMLPWLGFILSYLITMAFRLPRPQSTAVALECGVQNAGIPIQLLLFSMAKPEGDIASIVPVAAAILTPVPLYFTVAAYRIWKRCKAGEDGEGRSDSYELKGVANAGVEEDGEAEELGADAAAPRSGWVARSRHTQV
;
A
#
# COMPACT_ATOMS: atom_id res chain seq x y z
N MET A 1 38.31 -19.71 10.27
CA MET A 1 38.72 -18.99 9.05
C MET A 1 37.88 -17.73 8.91
N GLN A 2 38.50 -16.55 8.87
CA GLN A 2 37.79 -15.31 8.56
C GLN A 2 38.08 -14.91 7.12
N LEU A 3 37.01 -14.62 6.37
CA LEU A 3 37.09 -14.15 5.01
C LEU A 3 36.79 -12.65 4.95
N ARG A 4 37.53 -11.92 4.13
CA ARG A 4 37.24 -10.52 3.76
C ARG A 4 37.36 -10.35 2.27
N SER A 5 36.48 -9.56 1.67
CA SER A 5 36.50 -9.27 0.24
C SER A 5 36.81 -7.80 -0.04
N GLN A 6 37.38 -7.56 -1.21
CA GLN A 6 37.39 -6.25 -1.86
C GLN A 6 36.82 -6.43 -3.28
N PRO A 7 35.67 -5.79 -3.59
CA PRO A 7 34.90 -4.86 -2.76
C PRO A 7 34.16 -5.51 -1.57
N THR A 8 33.83 -4.70 -0.57
CA THR A 8 33.00 -5.05 0.62
C THR A 8 31.83 -4.06 0.70
N PRO A 9 30.56 -4.51 0.66
CA PRO A 9 30.10 -5.89 0.44
C PRO A 9 30.36 -6.43 -0.98
N LEU A 10 30.26 -7.75 -1.15
CA LEU A 10 30.37 -8.45 -2.44
C LEU A 10 29.06 -8.32 -3.21
N VAL A 11 29.01 -7.37 -4.14
CA VAL A 11 27.81 -7.03 -4.92
C VAL A 11 28.16 -7.01 -6.41
N LEU A 12 27.35 -7.67 -7.24
CA LEU A 12 27.49 -7.66 -8.69
C LEU A 12 26.12 -7.64 -9.39
N ASP A 13 26.09 -7.25 -10.65
CA ASP A 13 24.87 -7.22 -11.45
C ASP A 13 24.65 -8.53 -12.22
N VAL A 14 23.41 -8.93 -12.43
CA VAL A 14 23.03 -10.03 -13.34
C VAL A 14 23.62 -9.78 -14.74
N GLY A 15 24.26 -10.80 -15.30
CA GLY A 15 24.91 -10.74 -16.61
C GLY A 15 26.27 -10.02 -16.61
N SER A 16 26.74 -9.55 -15.45
CA SER A 16 28.07 -8.96 -15.30
C SER A 16 29.04 -9.92 -14.60
N ALA A 17 30.33 -9.75 -14.89
CA ALA A 17 31.40 -10.42 -14.16
C ALA A 17 32.07 -9.44 -13.19
N LEU A 18 32.21 -9.84 -11.93
CA LEU A 18 32.92 -9.09 -10.90
C LEU A 18 34.26 -9.76 -10.63
N LEU A 19 35.34 -8.98 -10.73
CA LEU A 19 36.65 -9.38 -10.22
C LEU A 19 36.73 -9.00 -8.74
N ALA A 20 36.75 -10.00 -7.86
CA ALA A 20 36.82 -9.80 -6.41
C ALA A 20 38.13 -10.35 -5.86
N ASN A 21 38.77 -9.57 -4.99
CA ASN A 21 39.93 -10.00 -4.22
C ASN A 21 39.46 -10.50 -2.86
N ILE A 22 39.72 -11.77 -2.57
CA ILE A 22 39.34 -12.41 -1.32
C ILE A 22 40.59 -12.67 -0.50
N SER A 23 40.57 -12.20 0.73
CA SER A 23 41.58 -12.46 1.73
C SER A 23 41.03 -13.41 2.79
N ALA A 24 41.83 -14.39 3.16
CA ALA A 24 41.54 -15.35 4.20
C ALA A 24 42.62 -15.26 5.27
N SER A 25 42.22 -15.14 6.54
CA SER A 25 43.13 -15.21 7.69
C SER A 25 42.89 -16.50 8.48
N SER A 26 43.95 -16.96 9.17
CA SER A 26 43.98 -18.19 9.98
C SER A 26 43.84 -19.49 9.16
N VAL A 27 44.59 -19.59 8.07
CA VAL A 27 44.58 -20.75 7.15
C VAL A 27 45.81 -21.62 7.43
N ASP A 28 45.63 -22.95 7.50
CA ASP A 28 46.74 -23.88 7.68
C ASP A 28 47.63 -23.92 6.42
N ALA A 29 48.91 -23.55 6.57
CA ALA A 29 49.85 -23.44 5.45
C ALA A 29 50.14 -24.78 4.75
N ALA A 30 49.79 -25.91 5.37
CA ALA A 30 50.00 -27.26 4.85
C ALA A 30 48.89 -27.74 3.88
N ALA A 31 47.76 -27.03 3.78
CA ALA A 31 46.56 -27.52 3.08
C ALA A 31 46.60 -27.43 1.54
N GLY A 32 47.67 -26.90 0.92
CA GLY A 32 47.84 -26.92 -0.54
C GLY A 32 46.88 -26.01 -1.34
N GLY A 33 46.08 -25.19 -0.67
CA GLY A 33 45.20 -24.19 -1.29
C GLY A 33 43.79 -24.22 -0.70
N LEU A 34 43.08 -23.09 -0.80
CA LEU A 34 41.69 -22.95 -0.38
C LEU A 34 40.77 -23.26 -1.56
N ASN A 35 39.84 -24.19 -1.39
CA ASN A 35 38.83 -24.47 -2.40
C ASN A 35 37.59 -23.59 -2.15
N CYS A 36 37.23 -22.75 -3.12
CA CYS A 36 36.06 -21.88 -3.03
C CYS A 36 34.98 -22.33 -3.99
N SER A 37 33.75 -22.39 -3.50
CA SER A 37 32.56 -22.72 -4.28
C SER A 37 31.41 -21.79 -3.91
N VAL A 38 30.59 -21.44 -4.90
CA VAL A 38 29.33 -20.75 -4.68
C VAL A 38 28.26 -21.78 -4.27
N ALA A 39 27.53 -21.52 -3.19
CA ALA A 39 26.55 -22.45 -2.63
C ALA A 39 25.39 -22.72 -3.60
N ASP A 40 24.84 -21.68 -4.21
CA ASP A 40 23.80 -21.76 -5.25
C ASP A 40 24.35 -21.28 -6.59
N SER A 41 24.65 -22.24 -7.48
CA SER A 41 25.18 -21.98 -8.82
C SER A 41 24.16 -21.40 -9.79
N SER A 42 22.85 -21.43 -9.46
CA SER A 42 21.80 -20.79 -10.27
C SER A 42 21.78 -19.27 -10.11
N ILE A 43 22.30 -18.76 -8.98
CA ILE A 43 22.37 -17.33 -8.66
C ILE A 43 23.69 -16.75 -9.18
N ALA A 44 24.82 -17.38 -8.86
CA ALA A 44 26.13 -16.96 -9.33
C ALA A 44 27.08 -18.13 -9.52
N SER A 45 28.06 -17.98 -10.40
CA SER A 45 29.09 -18.99 -10.65
C SER A 45 30.50 -18.40 -10.57
N LEU A 46 31.43 -19.19 -10.05
CA LEU A 46 32.86 -18.91 -10.14
C LEU A 46 33.35 -19.28 -11.55
N GLN A 47 33.77 -18.28 -12.33
CA GLN A 47 34.27 -18.46 -13.71
C GLN A 47 35.75 -18.81 -13.74
N SER A 48 36.54 -18.08 -12.96
CA SER A 48 37.97 -18.32 -12.83
C SER A 48 38.45 -17.89 -11.44
N ALA A 49 39.45 -18.60 -10.92
CA ALA A 49 40.17 -18.21 -9.73
C ALA A 49 41.67 -18.23 -10.06
N ALA A 50 42.36 -17.15 -9.72
CA ALA A 50 43.81 -17.13 -9.74
C ALA A 50 44.37 -18.11 -8.68
N ASN A 51 45.66 -18.43 -8.77
CA ASN A 51 46.31 -19.18 -7.71
C ASN A 51 46.38 -18.32 -6.43
N TRP A 52 46.17 -18.96 -5.29
CA TRP A 52 46.30 -18.32 -3.99
C TRP A 52 47.74 -17.85 -3.78
N SER A 53 47.91 -16.59 -3.40
CA SER A 53 49.20 -16.01 -3.01
C SER A 53 49.23 -15.79 -1.50
N ALA A 54 50.32 -16.22 -0.85
CA ALA A 54 50.56 -15.94 0.56
C ALA A 54 51.04 -14.48 0.72
N VAL A 55 50.40 -13.72 1.60
CA VAL A 55 50.74 -12.31 1.89
C VAL A 55 51.45 -12.18 3.25
N GLY A 56 51.52 -13.26 4.04
CA GLY A 56 52.21 -13.37 5.32
C GLY A 56 51.90 -14.70 6.02
N GLU A 57 52.41 -14.91 7.24
CA GLU A 57 52.07 -16.10 8.04
C GLU A 57 50.56 -16.20 8.29
N GLY A 58 49.91 -17.23 7.72
CA GLY A 58 48.49 -17.52 7.93
C GLY A 58 47.49 -16.63 7.18
N ASN A 59 47.96 -15.70 6.32
CA ASN A 59 47.12 -14.82 5.49
C ASN A 59 47.31 -15.09 3.99
N TRP A 60 46.22 -15.38 3.31
CA TRP A 60 46.19 -15.72 1.89
C TRP A 60 45.25 -14.82 1.12
N THR A 61 45.60 -14.51 -0.13
CA THR A 61 44.76 -13.73 -1.03
C THR A 61 44.56 -14.43 -2.36
N VAL A 62 43.37 -14.27 -2.94
CA VAL A 62 43.05 -14.76 -4.29
C VAL A 62 42.19 -13.74 -5.03
N SER A 63 42.48 -13.56 -6.30
CA SER A 63 41.60 -12.85 -7.22
C SER A 63 40.70 -13.87 -7.92
N MET A 64 39.40 -13.67 -7.82
CA MET A 64 38.42 -14.55 -8.46
C MET A 64 37.38 -13.76 -9.24
N GLN A 65 36.98 -14.33 -10.38
CA GLN A 65 35.98 -13.77 -11.26
C GLN A 65 34.64 -14.49 -11.03
N LEU A 66 33.69 -13.76 -10.49
CA LEU A 66 32.34 -14.23 -10.20
C LEU A 66 31.40 -13.70 -11.29
N MET A 67 30.48 -14.54 -11.77
CA MET A 67 29.45 -14.14 -12.73
C MET A 67 28.06 -14.33 -12.12
N GLY A 68 27.22 -13.30 -12.20
CA GLY A 68 25.84 -13.34 -11.72
C GLY A 68 24.90 -13.79 -12.82
N HIS A 69 24.09 -14.81 -12.53
CA HIS A 69 23.10 -15.36 -13.46
C HIS A 69 21.69 -14.90 -13.15
N LYS A 70 21.37 -14.76 -11.85
CA LYS A 70 20.01 -14.45 -11.39
C LYS A 70 20.05 -13.55 -10.16
N PHE A 71 19.05 -12.68 -10.02
CA PHE A 71 18.85 -11.91 -8.81
C PHE A 71 18.69 -12.83 -7.60
N GLY A 72 19.38 -12.50 -6.51
CA GLY A 72 19.27 -13.22 -5.26
C GLY A 72 20.53 -13.13 -4.42
N TRP A 73 20.59 -13.99 -3.41
CA TRP A 73 21.69 -14.06 -2.48
C TRP A 73 22.21 -15.49 -2.42
N THR A 74 23.52 -15.60 -2.41
CA THR A 74 24.22 -16.89 -2.34
C THR A 74 25.48 -16.72 -1.51
N ASP A 75 25.95 -17.79 -0.88
CA ASP A 75 27.17 -17.74 -0.09
C ASP A 75 28.34 -18.23 -0.94
N LEU A 76 29.42 -17.46 -0.93
CA LEU A 76 30.73 -17.94 -1.36
C LEU A 76 31.40 -18.62 -0.17
N SER A 77 31.50 -19.94 -0.23
CA SER A 77 32.14 -20.76 0.79
C SER A 77 33.54 -21.13 0.35
N CYS A 78 34.54 -20.83 1.18
CA CYS A 78 35.91 -21.27 0.98
C CYS A 78 36.33 -22.19 2.12
N THR A 79 37.00 -23.31 1.80
CA THR A 79 37.45 -24.32 2.76
C THR A 79 38.89 -24.72 2.50
N ASP A 80 39.66 -24.93 3.58
CA ASP A 80 41.01 -25.53 3.53
C ASP A 80 40.98 -27.02 3.91
N GLY A 81 39.78 -27.60 4.06
CA GLY A 81 39.56 -28.98 4.49
C GLY A 81 39.38 -29.14 6.01
N ALA A 82 39.82 -28.18 6.83
CA ALA A 82 39.66 -28.21 8.30
C ALA A 82 38.74 -27.09 8.81
N ALA A 83 38.81 -25.91 8.21
CA ALA A 83 37.98 -24.75 8.49
C ALA A 83 37.27 -24.25 7.22
N SER A 84 36.07 -23.70 7.42
CA SER A 84 35.32 -23.03 6.35
C SER A 84 35.04 -21.58 6.74
N GLY A 85 35.11 -20.70 5.73
CA GLY A 85 34.64 -19.32 5.83
C GLY A 85 33.55 -19.09 4.79
N ARG A 86 32.59 -18.21 5.10
CA ARG A 86 31.53 -17.81 4.17
C ARG A 86 31.53 -16.30 3.98
N LEU A 87 31.29 -15.88 2.75
CA LEU A 87 31.03 -14.49 2.38
C LEU A 87 29.71 -14.42 1.64
N GLN A 88 28.85 -13.51 2.05
CA GLN A 88 27.59 -13.27 1.37
C GLN A 88 27.83 -12.57 0.03
N LEU A 89 27.31 -13.16 -1.04
CA LEU A 89 27.33 -12.64 -2.40
C LEU A 89 25.93 -12.20 -2.80
N THR A 90 25.78 -10.91 -3.13
CA THR A 90 24.51 -10.33 -3.58
C THR A 90 24.55 -10.08 -5.07
N VAL A 91 23.58 -10.64 -5.81
CA VAL A 91 23.41 -10.39 -7.24
C VAL A 91 22.21 -9.48 -7.47
N LEU A 92 22.46 -8.28 -7.99
CA LEU A 92 21.47 -7.25 -8.24
C LEU A 92 20.95 -7.29 -9.68
N GLN A 93 19.69 -6.92 -9.86
CA GLN A 93 19.16 -6.68 -11.19
C GLN A 93 19.70 -5.31 -11.68
N PRO A 94 20.41 -5.24 -12.82
CA PRO A 94 20.96 -3.99 -13.32
C PRO A 94 19.86 -2.98 -13.64
N SER A 95 20.15 -1.70 -13.42
CA SER A 95 19.26 -0.57 -13.73
C SER A 95 19.19 -0.34 -15.23
N GLY A 96 18.37 -1.13 -15.94
CA GLY A 96 18.16 -0.96 -17.38
C GLY A 96 17.34 0.29 -17.72
N PRO A 97 17.35 0.74 -18.99
CA PRO A 97 16.50 1.85 -19.45
C PRO A 97 15.01 1.64 -19.15
N LEU A 98 14.53 0.40 -19.16
CA LEU A 98 13.15 0.04 -18.83
C LEU A 98 12.80 0.27 -17.35
N ASP A 99 13.73 0.02 -16.42
CA ASP A 99 13.54 0.30 -14.99
C ASP A 99 13.42 1.81 -14.74
N ILE A 100 14.30 2.60 -15.37
CA ILE A 100 14.24 4.07 -15.32
C ILE A 100 12.91 4.56 -15.89
N ALA A 101 12.51 4.06 -17.05
CA ALA A 101 11.24 4.44 -17.68
C ALA A 101 10.04 4.10 -16.79
N TYR A 102 10.02 2.93 -16.16
CA TYR A 102 8.97 2.52 -15.22
C TYR A 102 8.91 3.45 -14.00
N ARG A 103 10.04 3.72 -13.36
CA ARG A 103 10.11 4.62 -12.18
C ARG A 103 9.61 6.02 -12.51
N VAL A 104 10.03 6.59 -13.64
CA VAL A 104 9.56 7.90 -14.10
C VAL A 104 8.05 7.87 -14.37
N LEU A 105 7.56 6.82 -15.04
CA LEU A 105 6.14 6.66 -15.33
C LEU A 105 5.31 6.58 -14.03
N LEU A 106 5.77 5.84 -13.01
CA LEU A 106 5.12 5.79 -11.70
C LEU A 106 5.02 7.16 -11.05
N ILE A 107 6.10 7.95 -11.03
CA ILE A 107 6.07 9.31 -10.47
C ILE A 107 5.03 10.16 -11.19
N LEU A 108 5.02 10.12 -12.52
CA LEU A 108 4.07 10.90 -13.32
C LEU A 108 2.63 10.53 -12.99
N PHE A 109 2.33 9.23 -12.82
CA PHE A 109 1.01 8.79 -12.39
C PHE A 109 0.66 9.26 -10.99
N VAL A 110 1.55 9.11 -10.01
CA VAL A 110 1.31 9.53 -8.62
C VAL A 110 1.03 11.04 -8.58
N VAL A 111 1.86 11.85 -9.24
CA VAL A 111 1.65 13.30 -9.34
C VAL A 111 0.33 13.62 -9.99
N ALA A 112 0.00 12.99 -11.12
CA ALA A 112 -1.23 13.26 -11.85
C ALA A 112 -2.49 12.86 -11.06
N ILE A 113 -2.46 11.72 -10.36
CA ILE A 113 -3.57 11.26 -9.52
C ILE A 113 -3.77 12.20 -8.33
N VAL A 114 -2.69 12.58 -7.63
CA VAL A 114 -2.76 13.51 -6.49
C VAL A 114 -3.24 14.89 -6.93
N PHE A 115 -2.81 15.36 -8.12
CA PHE A 115 -3.31 16.60 -8.72
C PHE A 115 -4.82 16.52 -9.00
N CYS A 116 -5.28 15.45 -9.66
CA CYS A 116 -6.69 15.28 -9.97
C CYS A 116 -7.54 15.13 -8.69
N MET A 117 -7.00 14.48 -7.67
CA MET A 117 -7.61 14.40 -6.33
C MET A 117 -7.76 15.79 -5.71
N GLY A 118 -6.73 16.64 -5.80
CA GLY A 118 -6.82 18.04 -5.39
C GLY A 118 -7.97 18.77 -6.10
N ALA A 119 -8.15 18.52 -7.40
CA ALA A 119 -9.22 19.12 -8.19
C ALA A 119 -10.63 18.62 -7.83
N ASN A 120 -10.75 17.52 -7.06
CA ASN A 120 -12.01 17.00 -6.55
C ASN A 120 -12.49 17.71 -5.27
N ILE A 121 -11.61 18.43 -4.58
CA ILE A 121 -11.92 19.00 -3.25
C ILE A 121 -12.73 20.28 -3.38
N ASP A 122 -13.84 20.36 -2.62
CA ASP A 122 -14.59 21.61 -2.43
C ASP A 122 -14.18 22.29 -1.12
N LEU A 123 -13.43 23.39 -1.23
CA LEU A 123 -12.97 24.18 -0.08
C LEU A 123 -14.12 24.65 0.83
N ARG A 124 -15.34 24.86 0.30
CA ARG A 124 -16.49 25.28 1.12
C ARG A 124 -16.93 24.18 2.08
N VAL A 125 -16.87 22.93 1.63
CA VAL A 125 -17.19 21.74 2.43
C VAL A 125 -16.11 21.53 3.49
N VAL A 126 -14.84 21.61 3.09
CA VAL A 126 -13.69 21.53 4.00
C VAL A 126 -13.81 22.54 5.13
N LEU A 127 -14.05 23.82 4.82
CA LEU A 127 -14.19 24.88 5.82
C LEU A 127 -15.37 24.67 6.78
N ARG A 128 -16.45 24.00 6.32
CA ARG A 128 -17.59 23.67 7.19
C ARG A 128 -17.23 22.55 8.16
N LEU A 129 -16.53 21.52 7.71
CA LEU A 129 -16.14 20.37 8.54
C LEU A 129 -15.05 20.73 9.55
N VAL A 130 -14.14 21.65 9.21
CA VAL A 130 -13.14 22.18 10.15
C VAL A 130 -13.79 22.86 11.37
N LYS A 131 -15.00 23.44 11.21
CA LYS A 131 -15.77 24.02 12.32
C LYS A 131 -16.39 22.96 13.25
N ARG A 132 -16.41 21.69 12.86
CA ARG A 132 -16.91 20.56 13.65
C ARG A 132 -15.86 19.45 13.70
N PRO A 133 -14.74 19.68 14.41
CA PRO A 133 -13.51 18.91 14.22
C PRO A 133 -13.54 17.51 14.82
N VAL A 134 -14.55 17.12 15.61
CA VAL A 134 -14.53 15.85 16.37
C VAL A 134 -14.21 14.64 15.49
N ALA A 135 -14.94 14.44 14.40
CA ALA A 135 -14.70 13.32 13.49
C ALA A 135 -13.36 13.45 12.74
N LEU A 136 -12.98 14.68 12.36
CA LEU A 136 -11.71 14.97 11.68
C LEU A 136 -10.50 14.70 12.57
N SER A 137 -10.56 15.08 13.85
CA SER A 137 -9.52 14.85 14.84
C SER A 137 -9.36 13.37 15.17
N ILE A 138 -10.47 12.62 15.28
CA ILE A 138 -10.43 11.17 15.45
C ILE A 138 -9.82 10.51 14.22
N GLY A 139 -10.24 10.89 13.01
CA GLY A 139 -9.65 10.38 11.77
C GLY A 139 -8.16 10.66 11.66
N TRP A 140 -7.72 11.89 11.98
CA TRP A 140 -6.31 12.25 12.03
C TRP A 140 -5.52 11.43 13.06
N ALA A 141 -6.07 11.21 14.26
CA ALA A 141 -5.44 10.40 15.28
C ALA A 141 -5.34 8.93 14.85
N CYS A 142 -6.36 8.39 14.21
CA CYS A 142 -6.28 7.04 13.65
C CYS A 142 -5.25 6.97 12.51
N GLN A 143 -5.18 7.97 11.63
CA GLN A 143 -4.24 7.97 10.51
C GLN A 143 -2.78 8.10 10.96
N PHE A 144 -2.47 9.03 11.86
CA PHE A 144 -1.09 9.36 12.20
C PHE A 144 -0.64 8.91 13.58
N LEU A 145 -1.53 8.39 14.43
CA LEU A 145 -1.13 7.73 15.66
C LEU A 145 -1.35 6.23 15.53
N LEU A 146 -2.59 5.77 15.28
CA LEU A 146 -2.87 4.34 15.22
C LEU A 146 -2.10 3.62 14.09
N MET A 147 -2.17 4.09 12.84
CA MET A 147 -1.55 3.35 11.72
C MET A 147 -0.02 3.20 11.85
N PRO A 148 0.78 4.22 12.21
CA PRO A 148 2.21 4.04 12.44
C PRO A 148 2.54 3.00 13.52
N HIS A 149 1.78 2.98 14.63
CA HIS A 149 1.97 2.00 15.70
C HIS A 149 1.57 0.59 15.24
N LEU A 150 0.52 0.46 14.42
CA LEU A 150 0.17 -0.81 13.78
C LEU A 150 1.28 -1.26 12.82
N GLY A 151 1.84 -0.36 12.02
CA GLY A 151 2.97 -0.70 11.14
C GLY A 151 4.19 -1.18 11.90
N LEU A 152 4.51 -0.54 13.03
CA LEU A 152 5.56 -1.00 13.94
C LEU A 152 5.27 -2.41 14.46
N ALA A 153 4.07 -2.63 15.02
CA ALA A 153 3.70 -3.93 15.61
C ALA A 153 3.66 -5.06 14.57
N VAL A 154 3.02 -4.82 13.43
CA VAL A 154 2.93 -5.76 12.31
C VAL A 154 4.31 -6.01 11.70
N GLY A 155 5.15 -4.98 11.58
CA GLY A 155 6.52 -5.09 11.09
C GLY A 155 7.42 -5.92 12.00
N GLN A 156 7.34 -5.72 13.31
CA GLN A 156 8.07 -6.55 14.29
C GLN A 156 7.59 -8.00 14.29
N LEU A 157 6.28 -8.22 14.15
CA LEU A 157 5.73 -9.57 14.03
C LEU A 157 6.16 -10.25 12.71
N LEU A 158 6.27 -9.49 11.63
CA LEU A 158 6.83 -9.98 10.36
C LEU A 158 8.31 -10.38 10.54
N LEU A 159 9.13 -9.57 11.21
CA LEU A 159 10.53 -9.93 11.48
C LEU A 159 10.63 -11.22 12.29
N LEU A 160 9.79 -11.40 13.31
CA LEU A 160 9.75 -12.63 14.09
C LEU A 160 9.34 -13.84 13.24
N ALA A 161 8.38 -13.68 12.33
CA ALA A 161 7.99 -14.73 11.40
C ALA A 161 9.10 -15.05 10.38
N LEU A 162 9.82 -14.02 9.91
CA LEU A 162 10.94 -14.15 8.98
C LEU A 162 12.20 -14.72 9.63
N ALA A 163 12.34 -14.65 10.96
CA ALA A 163 13.47 -15.25 11.68
C ALA A 163 13.59 -16.77 11.48
N GLN A 164 12.50 -17.44 11.05
CA GLN A 164 12.52 -18.86 10.68
C GLN A 164 13.15 -19.14 9.31
N PHE A 165 13.40 -18.09 8.52
CA PHE A 165 13.94 -18.16 7.17
C PHE A 165 15.33 -17.52 7.11
N PRO A 166 16.40 -18.24 7.52
CA PRO A 166 17.76 -17.70 7.57
C PRO A 166 18.31 -17.31 6.18
N ASP A 167 17.69 -17.80 5.10
CA ASP A 167 18.11 -17.55 3.72
C ASP A 167 17.65 -16.18 3.16
N LEU A 168 16.87 -15.40 3.92
CA LEU A 168 16.47 -14.04 3.53
C LEU A 168 17.39 -13.03 4.21
N PRO A 169 18.25 -12.32 3.46
CA PRO A 169 19.25 -11.46 4.09
C PRO A 169 18.82 -10.00 4.27
N VAL A 170 17.61 -9.64 3.84
CA VAL A 170 17.04 -8.30 4.04
C VAL A 170 15.58 -8.34 4.57
N PRO A 171 15.30 -9.07 5.66
CA PRO A 171 13.97 -9.10 6.29
C PRO A 171 13.57 -7.70 6.79
N ASN A 172 14.58 -6.93 7.20
CA ASN A 172 14.51 -5.55 7.65
C ASN A 172 13.91 -4.59 6.61
N ALA A 173 14.25 -4.76 5.33
CA ALA A 173 13.71 -3.93 4.25
C ALA A 173 12.18 -4.12 4.08
N LEU A 174 11.69 -5.36 4.22
CA LEU A 174 10.26 -5.66 4.14
C LEU A 174 9.48 -5.04 5.31
N ALA A 175 10.00 -5.16 6.52
CA ALA A 175 9.40 -4.55 7.71
C ALA A 175 9.43 -3.02 7.66
N PHE A 176 10.51 -2.44 7.12
CA PHE A 176 10.57 -1.00 6.84
C PHE A 176 9.57 -0.56 5.76
N GLY A 177 9.35 -1.39 4.74
CA GLY A 177 8.29 -1.19 3.74
C GLY A 177 6.88 -1.15 4.37
N LEU A 178 6.61 -2.03 5.35
CA LEU A 178 5.36 -2.02 6.13
C LEU A 178 5.20 -0.73 6.94
N LEU A 179 6.26 -0.32 7.65
CA LEU A 179 6.26 0.93 8.41
C LEU A 179 6.03 2.14 7.49
N THR A 180 6.72 2.18 6.36
CA THR A 180 6.59 3.28 5.40
C THR A 180 5.18 3.35 4.83
N PHE A 181 4.58 2.21 4.49
CA PHE A 181 3.18 2.13 4.07
C PHE A 181 2.23 2.60 5.18
N SER A 182 2.47 2.21 6.43
CA SER A 182 1.61 2.56 7.56
C SER A 182 1.61 4.06 7.89
N CYS A 183 2.74 4.73 7.64
CA CYS A 183 2.89 6.17 7.86
C CYS A 183 2.28 7.03 6.74
N SER A 184 1.90 6.41 5.62
CA SER A 184 1.36 7.13 4.47
C SER A 184 0.02 7.82 4.80
N PRO A 185 -0.38 8.86 4.04
CA PRO A 185 -1.71 9.44 4.19
C PRO A 185 -2.79 8.54 3.58
N GLY A 186 -4.05 8.86 3.86
CA GLY A 186 -5.19 8.23 3.22
C GLY A 186 -5.14 8.31 1.69
N GLY A 187 -5.57 7.24 1.02
CA GLY A 187 -5.57 7.08 -0.42
C GLY A 187 -6.88 7.49 -1.07
N SER A 188 -6.84 7.99 -2.30
CA SER A 188 -8.03 8.47 -3.04
C SER A 188 -9.12 7.41 -3.23
N GLY A 189 -8.77 6.12 -3.13
CA GLY A 189 -9.70 5.00 -3.18
C GLY A 189 -10.69 4.98 -2.01
N SER A 190 -10.34 5.53 -0.84
CA SER A 190 -11.22 5.60 0.34
C SER A 190 -12.56 6.28 0.02
N ASN A 191 -12.53 7.33 -0.81
CA ASN A 191 -13.71 8.07 -1.24
C ASN A 191 -14.72 7.20 -2.00
N MET A 192 -14.22 6.33 -2.91
CA MET A 192 -15.08 5.43 -3.69
C MET A 192 -15.75 4.41 -2.77
N TRP A 193 -15.00 3.79 -1.87
CA TRP A 193 -15.54 2.82 -0.91
C TRP A 193 -16.51 3.45 0.07
N THR A 194 -16.23 4.68 0.52
CA THR A 194 -17.11 5.45 1.41
C THR A 194 -18.45 5.69 0.72
N TYR A 195 -18.44 6.08 -0.56
CA TYR A 195 -19.66 6.22 -1.34
C TYR A 195 -20.42 4.89 -1.50
N LEU A 196 -19.72 3.78 -1.78
CA LEU A 196 -20.35 2.47 -1.97
C LEU A 196 -20.99 1.89 -0.70
N LEU A 197 -20.51 2.29 0.47
CA LEU A 197 -20.97 1.84 1.78
C LEU A 197 -21.86 2.88 2.49
N ASP A 198 -22.43 3.84 1.74
CA ASP A 198 -23.29 4.91 2.26
C ASP A 198 -22.66 5.70 3.44
N GLY A 199 -21.34 5.89 3.42
CA GLY A 199 -20.58 6.66 4.39
C GLY A 199 -20.59 8.18 4.12
N ASP A 200 -20.04 8.95 5.07
CA ASP A 200 -19.90 10.41 4.94
C ASP A 200 -18.76 10.77 3.96
N LEU A 201 -19.12 10.92 2.68
CA LEU A 201 -18.18 11.21 1.60
C LEU A 201 -17.48 12.57 1.77
N ASP A 202 -18.20 13.59 2.25
CA ASP A 202 -17.66 14.92 2.48
C ASP A 202 -16.57 14.87 3.57
N LEU A 203 -16.80 14.08 4.62
CA LEU A 203 -15.82 13.82 5.66
C LEU A 203 -14.61 13.07 5.12
N SER A 204 -14.79 11.99 4.35
CA SER A 204 -13.67 11.22 3.75
C SER A 204 -12.78 12.11 2.88
N MET A 205 -13.36 12.86 1.93
CA MET A 205 -12.57 13.77 1.07
C MET A 205 -11.81 14.83 1.88
N THR A 206 -12.41 15.33 2.95
CA THR A 206 -11.78 16.32 3.83
C THR A 206 -10.63 15.69 4.64
N MET A 207 -10.81 14.49 5.17
CA MET A 207 -9.74 13.77 5.88
C MET A 207 -8.59 13.45 4.95
N THR A 208 -8.85 12.98 3.71
CA THR A 208 -7.80 12.71 2.72
C THR A 208 -7.01 13.96 2.39
N PHE A 209 -7.68 15.09 2.21
CA PHE A 209 -7.01 16.36 1.97
C PHE A 209 -6.06 16.74 3.11
N PHE A 210 -6.56 16.73 4.35
CA PHE A 210 -5.75 17.07 5.52
C PHE A 210 -4.63 16.06 5.75
N SER A 211 -4.89 14.77 5.56
CA SER A 211 -3.87 13.73 5.76
C SER A 211 -2.74 13.89 4.75
N ASN A 212 -3.03 14.16 3.47
CA ASN A 212 -1.99 14.39 2.47
C ASN A 212 -1.12 15.62 2.77
N ILE A 213 -1.69 16.68 3.35
CA ILE A 213 -0.90 17.84 3.81
C ILE A 213 -0.07 17.49 5.05
N CYS A 214 -0.68 16.84 6.05
CA CYS A 214 0.00 16.45 7.30
C CYS A 214 1.12 15.42 7.07
N ALA A 215 1.00 14.57 6.04
CA ALA A 215 1.99 13.55 5.72
C ALA A 215 3.38 14.13 5.46
N PHE A 216 3.47 15.36 4.93
CA PHE A 216 4.76 16.04 4.74
C PHE A 216 5.60 16.12 6.02
N PHE A 217 4.96 16.30 7.17
CA PHE A 217 5.64 16.34 8.47
C PHE A 217 5.56 14.99 9.19
N MET A 218 4.42 14.30 9.12
CA MET A 218 4.18 13.10 9.89
C MET A 218 4.94 11.88 9.38
N MET A 219 5.07 11.69 8.05
CA MET A 219 5.84 10.55 7.52
C MET A 219 7.31 10.62 7.96
N PRO A 220 8.05 11.73 7.74
CA PRO A 220 9.43 11.82 8.20
C PRO A 220 9.57 11.66 9.71
N LEU A 221 8.63 12.21 10.50
CA LEU A 221 8.63 12.09 11.95
C LEU A 221 8.57 10.62 12.41
N TRP A 222 7.62 9.84 11.87
CA TRP A 222 7.48 8.42 12.24
C TRP A 222 8.59 7.55 11.68
N LEU A 223 9.06 7.82 10.47
CA LEU A 223 10.22 7.13 9.90
C LEU A 223 11.49 7.43 10.71
N PHE A 224 11.65 8.65 11.23
CA PHE A 224 12.74 8.97 12.15
C PHE A 224 12.60 8.25 13.50
N ALA A 225 11.38 8.20 14.05
CA ALA A 225 11.11 7.58 15.35
C ALA A 225 11.24 6.05 15.34
N TYR A 226 10.71 5.38 14.31
CA TYR A 226 10.63 3.91 14.24
C TYR A 226 11.55 3.29 13.19
N GLY A 227 12.02 4.04 12.19
CA GLY A 227 12.84 3.49 11.10
C GLY A 227 14.14 2.85 11.59
N ARG A 228 14.75 3.38 12.64
CA ARG A 228 15.97 2.82 13.27
C ARG A 228 15.76 1.44 13.91
N LEU A 229 14.52 1.04 14.16
CA LEU A 229 14.19 -0.29 14.67
C LEU A 229 14.20 -1.36 13.57
N PHE A 230 14.20 -0.93 12.30
CA PHE A 230 14.17 -1.80 11.13
C PHE A 230 15.44 -1.69 10.30
N ILE A 231 16.09 -0.52 10.30
CA ILE A 231 17.28 -0.26 9.51
C ILE A 231 18.49 -0.13 10.45
N GLU A 232 19.47 -1.03 10.34
CA GLU A 232 20.72 -0.96 11.10
C GLU A 232 21.54 0.28 10.68
N SER A 233 22.07 1.01 11.67
CA SER A 233 22.53 2.40 11.52
C SER A 233 23.80 2.60 10.68
N GLU A 234 24.44 1.54 10.18
CA GLU A 234 25.73 1.66 9.46
C GLU A 234 25.62 1.58 7.93
N GLN A 235 24.53 1.04 7.36
CA GLN A 235 24.47 0.79 5.91
C GLN A 235 23.41 1.60 5.14
N VAL A 236 22.43 2.17 5.84
CA VAL A 236 21.29 2.82 5.17
C VAL A 236 20.92 4.09 5.91
N LEU A 237 21.53 5.20 5.49
CA LEU A 237 21.00 6.52 5.83
C LEU A 237 19.67 6.68 5.08
N ILE A 238 18.56 6.83 5.81
CA ILE A 238 17.32 7.32 5.21
C ILE A 238 17.61 8.73 4.68
N PRO A 239 17.59 8.98 3.36
CA PRO A 239 17.86 10.31 2.83
C PRO A 239 16.63 11.18 3.05
N PHE A 240 16.55 11.77 4.24
CA PHE A 240 15.45 12.62 4.66
C PHE A 240 15.22 13.81 3.73
N ASP A 241 16.26 14.26 3.02
CA ASP A 241 16.20 15.27 1.96
C ASP A 241 15.35 14.79 0.77
N GLN A 242 15.58 13.57 0.29
CA GLN A 242 14.83 12.98 -0.82
C GLN A 242 13.39 12.64 -0.41
N VAL A 243 13.21 12.14 0.82
CA VAL A 243 11.90 11.93 1.42
C VAL A 243 11.12 13.26 1.47
N ALA A 244 11.74 14.33 1.99
CA ALA A 244 11.10 15.65 2.06
C ALA A 244 10.75 16.18 0.66
N TYR A 245 11.64 16.00 -0.32
CA TYR A 245 11.40 16.43 -1.70
C TYR A 245 10.19 15.72 -2.34
N THR A 246 10.09 14.39 -2.21
CA THR A 246 8.99 13.60 -2.79
C THR A 246 7.64 13.94 -2.14
N LEU A 247 7.63 14.18 -0.83
CA LEU A 247 6.43 14.63 -0.10
C LEU A 247 6.05 16.06 -0.47
N LEU A 248 7.03 16.97 -0.58
CA LEU A 248 6.78 18.35 -1.01
C LEU A 248 6.16 18.38 -2.41
N GLN A 249 6.70 17.61 -3.35
CA GLN A 249 6.16 17.45 -4.70
C GLN A 249 4.69 16.99 -4.67
N SER A 250 4.36 16.04 -3.79
CA SER A 250 2.99 15.53 -3.62
C SER A 250 2.04 16.61 -3.07
N VAL A 251 2.47 17.36 -2.04
CA VAL A 251 1.68 18.47 -1.48
C VAL A 251 1.48 19.59 -2.49
N VAL A 252 2.54 19.97 -3.23
CA VAL A 252 2.46 20.99 -4.28
C VAL A 252 1.46 20.56 -5.35
N SER A 253 1.53 19.31 -5.82
CA SER A 253 0.59 18.75 -6.79
C SER A 253 -0.86 18.84 -6.29
N LEU A 254 -1.11 18.46 -5.04
CA LEU A 254 -2.43 18.54 -4.41
C LEU A 254 -2.97 19.97 -4.37
N VAL A 255 -2.15 20.92 -3.88
CA VAL A 255 -2.52 22.33 -3.74
C VAL A 255 -2.80 22.96 -5.10
N LEU A 256 -2.01 22.63 -6.13
CA LEU A 256 -2.26 23.08 -7.51
C LEU A 256 -3.59 22.55 -8.03
N GLY A 257 -3.94 21.28 -7.75
CA GLY A 257 -5.24 20.71 -8.10
C GLY A 257 -6.41 21.48 -7.46
N VAL A 258 -6.31 21.77 -6.16
CA VAL A 258 -7.29 22.57 -5.41
C VAL A 258 -7.42 23.98 -6.01
N LEU A 259 -6.28 24.62 -6.33
CA LEU A 259 -6.26 25.95 -6.93
C LEU A 259 -6.94 25.97 -8.30
N VAL A 260 -6.71 24.94 -9.13
CA VAL A 260 -7.38 24.80 -10.44
C VAL A 260 -8.89 24.62 -10.27
N ARG A 261 -9.33 23.83 -9.29
CA ARG A 261 -10.75 23.68 -8.98
C ARG A 261 -11.38 25.00 -8.52
N HIS A 262 -10.66 25.79 -7.72
CA HIS A 262 -11.13 27.07 -7.21
C HIS A 262 -11.23 28.13 -8.33
N LYS A 263 -10.18 28.29 -9.15
CA LYS A 263 -10.10 29.32 -10.19
C LYS A 263 -10.85 28.95 -11.48
N TRP A 264 -10.87 27.68 -11.85
CA TRP A 264 -11.53 27.17 -13.07
C TRP A 264 -12.41 25.96 -12.78
N PRO A 265 -13.61 26.15 -12.19
CA PRO A 265 -14.48 25.05 -11.77
C PRO A 265 -14.87 24.07 -12.89
N ARG A 266 -14.98 24.57 -14.13
CA ARG A 266 -15.27 23.73 -15.32
C ARG A 266 -14.13 22.76 -15.63
N VAL A 267 -12.87 23.21 -15.50
CA VAL A 267 -11.67 22.37 -15.68
C VAL A 267 -11.56 21.40 -14.51
N GLY A 268 -11.74 21.88 -13.27
CA GLY A 268 -11.75 21.03 -12.08
C GLY A 268 -12.73 19.85 -12.20
N LYS A 269 -13.97 20.09 -12.66
CA LYS A 269 -14.94 19.00 -12.89
C LYS A 269 -14.49 17.96 -13.92
N LYS A 270 -13.77 18.37 -14.97
CA LYS A 270 -13.20 17.43 -15.96
C LYS A 270 -12.07 16.61 -15.35
N LEU A 271 -11.18 17.24 -14.58
CA LEU A 271 -10.09 16.58 -13.87
C LEU A 271 -10.61 15.57 -12.84
N THR A 272 -11.65 15.91 -12.07
CA THR A 272 -12.32 14.97 -11.17
C THR A 272 -12.79 13.71 -11.89
N LYS A 273 -13.39 13.85 -13.07
CA LYS A 273 -13.84 12.69 -13.88
C LYS A 273 -12.67 11.86 -14.41
N ALA A 274 -11.48 12.45 -14.57
CA ALA A 274 -10.30 11.74 -15.03
C ALA A 274 -9.67 10.82 -13.96
N ILE A 275 -9.97 11.01 -12.67
CA ILE A 275 -9.42 10.21 -11.57
C ILE A 275 -9.68 8.71 -11.76
N GLY A 276 -10.91 8.34 -12.13
CA GLY A 276 -11.32 6.96 -12.35
C GLY A 276 -10.46 6.24 -13.41
N PRO A 277 -10.50 6.68 -14.68
CA PRO A 277 -9.71 6.05 -15.74
C PRO A 277 -8.19 6.13 -15.48
N LEU A 278 -7.70 7.23 -14.89
CA LEU A 278 -6.28 7.37 -14.56
C LEU A 278 -5.83 6.38 -13.48
N SER A 279 -6.65 6.17 -12.45
CA SER A 279 -6.39 5.17 -11.40
C SER A 279 -6.38 3.74 -11.96
N VAL A 280 -7.32 3.41 -12.87
CA VAL A 280 -7.36 2.11 -13.54
C VAL A 280 -6.10 1.91 -14.39
N LEU A 281 -5.72 2.92 -15.18
CA LEU A 281 -4.52 2.87 -16.00
C LEU A 281 -3.25 2.72 -15.14
N PHE A 282 -3.18 3.39 -13.99
CA PHE A 282 -2.08 3.25 -13.03
C PHE A 282 -1.99 1.82 -12.49
N VAL A 283 -3.10 1.25 -12.03
CA VAL A 283 -3.14 -0.14 -11.53
C VAL A 283 -2.72 -1.13 -12.63
N LEU A 284 -3.21 -0.96 -13.86
CA LEU A 284 -2.81 -1.80 -15.00
C LEU A 284 -1.33 -1.64 -15.33
N THR A 285 -0.78 -0.43 -15.25
CA THR A 285 0.65 -0.18 -15.46
C THR A 285 1.49 -0.88 -14.40
N VAL A 286 1.12 -0.77 -13.13
CA VAL A 286 1.79 -1.47 -12.03
C VAL A 286 1.69 -2.98 -12.21
N ALA A 287 0.51 -3.49 -12.55
CA ALA A 287 0.26 -4.92 -12.68
C ALA A 287 0.95 -5.55 -13.91
N VAL A 288 0.98 -4.88 -15.06
CA VAL A 288 1.55 -5.45 -16.29
C VAL A 288 3.03 -5.09 -16.39
N PHE A 289 3.34 -3.80 -16.42
CA PHE A 289 4.72 -3.34 -16.64
C PHE A 289 5.58 -3.56 -15.39
N GLY A 290 5.01 -3.35 -14.20
CA GLY A 290 5.70 -3.66 -12.95
C GLY A 290 6.00 -5.15 -12.78
N SER A 291 5.05 -6.04 -13.10
CA SER A 291 5.31 -7.49 -13.07
C SER A 291 6.40 -7.93 -14.06
N TYR A 292 6.53 -7.25 -15.21
CA TYR A 292 7.59 -7.54 -16.16
C TYR A 292 8.96 -7.04 -15.66
N VAL A 293 9.05 -5.78 -15.23
CA VAL A 293 10.30 -5.15 -14.77
C VAL A 293 10.80 -5.78 -13.46
N TYR A 294 9.89 -6.12 -12.56
CA TYR A 294 10.17 -6.68 -11.24
C TYR A 294 9.75 -8.14 -11.10
N PHE A 295 9.79 -8.91 -12.19
CA PHE A 295 9.44 -10.34 -12.16
C PHE A 295 10.23 -11.11 -11.08
N TYR A 296 11.51 -10.76 -10.90
CA TYR A 296 12.38 -11.33 -9.88
C TYR A 296 11.89 -11.07 -8.44
N LEU A 297 11.18 -9.97 -8.20
CA LEU A 297 10.55 -9.70 -6.90
C LEU A 297 9.29 -10.55 -6.68
N LEU A 298 8.57 -10.92 -7.74
CA LEU A 298 7.44 -11.85 -7.62
C LEU A 298 7.91 -13.23 -7.19
N GLU A 299 9.07 -13.70 -7.70
CA GLU A 299 9.69 -14.93 -7.22
C GLU A 299 10.06 -14.84 -5.73
N LEU A 300 10.45 -13.65 -5.24
CA LEU A 300 10.69 -13.43 -3.81
C LEU A 300 9.42 -13.66 -2.97
N LEU A 301 8.25 -13.19 -3.43
CA LEU A 301 6.97 -13.47 -2.76
C LEU A 301 6.59 -14.95 -2.81
N VAL A 302 6.94 -15.65 -3.88
CA VAL A 302 6.72 -17.10 -3.97
C VAL A 302 7.64 -17.85 -3.00
N LYS A 303 8.90 -17.42 -2.86
CA LYS A 303 9.87 -18.00 -1.92
C LYS A 303 9.50 -17.68 -0.47
N PHE A 304 8.97 -16.49 -0.20
CA PHE A 304 8.59 -16.01 1.14
C PHE A 304 7.12 -15.58 1.17
N PRO A 305 6.17 -16.53 1.04
CA PRO A 305 4.73 -16.22 0.95
C PRO A 305 4.19 -15.59 2.23
N ILE A 306 4.92 -15.74 3.35
CA ILE A 306 4.57 -15.14 4.64
C ILE A 306 4.46 -13.61 4.57
N VAL A 307 5.13 -12.93 3.62
CA VAL A 307 5.03 -11.46 3.48
C VAL A 307 3.61 -11.00 3.12
N ILE A 308 2.88 -11.80 2.33
CA ILE A 308 1.55 -11.47 1.80
C ILE A 308 0.51 -11.26 2.91
N PRO A 309 0.28 -12.21 3.85
CA PRO A 309 -0.71 -12.01 4.91
C PRO A 309 -0.37 -10.82 5.82
N PHE A 310 0.91 -10.54 6.09
CA PHE A 310 1.29 -9.36 6.88
C PHE A 310 1.01 -8.04 6.16
N ALA A 311 1.28 -7.98 4.85
CA ALA A 311 0.94 -6.83 4.01
C ALA A 311 -0.58 -6.57 4.00
N GLY A 312 -1.41 -7.62 3.95
CA GLY A 312 -2.87 -7.51 4.05
C GLY A 312 -3.39 -7.21 5.45
N MET A 313 -2.73 -7.73 6.49
CA MET A 313 -3.14 -7.55 7.88
C MET A 313 -3.15 -6.08 8.29
N LEU A 314 -2.17 -5.30 7.84
CA LEU A 314 -2.05 -3.88 8.19
C LEU A 314 -3.28 -3.04 7.81
N PRO A 315 -3.74 -2.97 6.54
CA PRO A 315 -4.96 -2.24 6.19
C PRO A 315 -6.21 -2.83 6.83
N TRP A 316 -6.28 -4.15 7.03
CA TRP A 316 -7.45 -4.81 7.62
C TRP A 316 -7.62 -4.48 9.10
N LEU A 317 -6.52 -4.51 9.87
CA LEU A 317 -6.50 -4.01 11.25
C LEU A 317 -6.81 -2.52 11.28
N GLY A 318 -6.31 -1.76 10.30
CA GLY A 318 -6.66 -0.35 10.09
C GLY A 318 -8.17 -0.14 10.04
N PHE A 319 -8.91 -0.87 9.19
CA PHE A 319 -10.37 -0.79 9.10
C PHE A 319 -11.05 -1.12 10.43
N ILE A 320 -10.68 -2.25 11.05
CA ILE A 320 -11.36 -2.77 12.23
C ILE A 320 -11.14 -1.83 13.42
N LEU A 321 -9.89 -1.49 13.73
CA LEU A 321 -9.55 -0.75 14.94
C LEU A 321 -10.02 0.71 14.87
N SER A 322 -9.90 1.36 13.72
CA SER A 322 -10.42 2.72 13.54
C SER A 322 -11.96 2.76 13.63
N TYR A 323 -12.65 1.76 13.09
CA TYR A 323 -14.10 1.64 13.26
C TYR A 323 -14.47 1.46 14.74
N LEU A 324 -13.79 0.57 15.48
CA LEU A 324 -14.00 0.37 16.92
C LEU A 324 -13.73 1.64 17.73
N ILE A 325 -12.67 2.39 17.42
CA ILE A 325 -12.38 3.68 18.06
C ILE A 325 -13.54 4.64 17.80
N THR A 326 -14.00 4.79 16.55
CA THR A 326 -15.10 5.72 16.25
C THR A 326 -16.40 5.33 16.95
N MET A 327 -16.66 4.03 17.12
CA MET A 327 -17.78 3.53 17.91
C MET A 327 -17.65 3.88 19.40
N ALA A 328 -16.45 3.76 19.97
CA ALA A 328 -16.19 4.15 21.36
C ALA A 328 -16.46 5.65 21.58
N PHE A 329 -16.11 6.49 20.61
CA PHE A 329 -16.44 7.92 20.58
C PHE A 329 -17.88 8.24 20.15
N ARG A 330 -18.72 7.22 19.90
CA ARG A 330 -20.14 7.34 19.52
C ARG A 330 -20.38 8.19 18.27
N LEU A 331 -19.48 8.10 17.29
CA LEU A 331 -19.69 8.73 15.99
C LEU A 331 -20.89 8.08 15.26
N PRO A 332 -21.66 8.84 14.47
CA PRO A 332 -22.69 8.29 13.61
C PRO A 332 -22.11 7.28 12.62
N ARG A 333 -22.87 6.22 12.30
CA ARG A 333 -22.42 5.15 11.38
C ARG A 333 -21.78 5.67 10.07
N PRO A 334 -22.35 6.66 9.36
CA PRO A 334 -21.72 7.17 8.14
C PRO A 334 -20.32 7.76 8.37
N GLN A 335 -20.10 8.42 9.51
CA GLN A 335 -18.82 9.00 9.87
C GLN A 335 -17.82 7.93 10.33
N SER A 336 -18.29 6.94 11.10
CA SER A 336 -17.49 5.77 11.47
C SER A 336 -17.00 5.00 10.24
N THR A 337 -17.87 4.76 9.26
CA THR A 337 -17.50 4.13 7.99
C THR A 337 -16.46 4.96 7.23
N ALA A 338 -16.66 6.28 7.14
CA ALA A 338 -15.72 7.17 6.46
C ALA A 338 -14.34 7.16 7.13
N VAL A 339 -14.27 7.27 8.47
CA VAL A 339 -13.00 7.23 9.21
C VAL A 339 -12.33 5.87 9.05
N ALA A 340 -13.10 4.78 9.10
CA ALA A 340 -12.54 3.44 8.97
C ALA A 340 -11.89 3.22 7.60
N LEU A 341 -12.60 3.59 6.54
CA LEU A 341 -12.11 3.46 5.17
C LEU A 341 -10.94 4.39 4.89
N GLU A 342 -10.94 5.60 5.48
CA GLU A 342 -9.83 6.53 5.36
C GLU A 342 -8.53 5.97 5.95
N CYS A 343 -8.62 5.32 7.13
CA CYS A 343 -7.45 4.78 7.81
C CYS A 343 -6.90 3.51 7.14
N GLY A 344 -7.79 2.61 6.73
CA GLY A 344 -7.34 1.34 6.13
C GLY A 344 -6.98 1.46 4.64
N VAL A 345 -7.63 2.35 3.88
CA VAL A 345 -7.24 2.61 2.48
C VAL A 345 -6.14 3.68 2.45
N GLN A 346 -4.91 3.20 2.58
CA GLN A 346 -3.68 4.00 2.50
C GLN A 346 -3.36 4.43 1.05
N ASN A 347 -2.59 5.51 0.89
CA ASN A 347 -2.01 5.86 -0.39
C ASN A 347 -0.76 5.02 -0.65
N ALA A 348 -0.84 4.01 -1.51
CA ALA A 348 0.30 3.16 -1.85
C ALA A 348 1.36 3.84 -2.73
N GLY A 349 0.98 4.86 -3.52
CA GLY A 349 1.89 5.50 -4.47
C GLY A 349 3.02 6.27 -3.80
N ILE A 350 2.70 7.02 -2.73
CA ILE A 350 3.67 7.80 -1.96
C ILE A 350 4.78 6.92 -1.32
N PRO A 351 4.48 5.87 -0.55
CA PRO A 351 5.50 5.01 0.05
C PRO A 351 6.29 4.22 -1.00
N ILE A 352 5.66 3.77 -2.10
CA ILE A 352 6.41 3.12 -3.22
C ILE A 352 7.42 4.11 -3.82
N GLN A 353 6.97 5.33 -4.14
CA GLN A 353 7.84 6.36 -4.68
C GLN A 353 8.97 6.71 -3.70
N LEU A 354 8.65 6.86 -2.42
CA LEU A 354 9.63 7.14 -1.36
C LEU A 354 10.69 6.04 -1.30
N LEU A 355 10.29 4.77 -1.22
CA LEU A 355 11.22 3.64 -1.08
C LEU A 355 12.12 3.48 -2.31
N LEU A 356 11.56 3.59 -3.52
CA LEU A 356 12.33 3.43 -4.75
C LEU A 356 13.33 4.57 -5.00
N PHE A 357 13.03 5.78 -4.53
CA PHE A 357 13.92 6.93 -4.71
C PHE A 357 14.92 7.11 -3.56
N SER A 358 14.50 6.79 -2.34
CA SER A 358 15.26 7.11 -1.13
C SER A 358 16.16 5.95 -0.69
N MET A 359 15.88 4.71 -1.08
CA MET A 359 16.70 3.57 -0.64
C MET A 359 17.61 3.06 -1.76
N ALA A 360 18.79 2.58 -1.38
CA ALA A 360 19.70 1.92 -2.30
C ALA A 360 19.11 0.59 -2.79
N LYS A 361 19.51 0.16 -3.99
CA LYS A 361 19.22 -1.20 -4.46
C LYS A 361 20.07 -2.21 -3.68
N PRO A 362 19.52 -3.37 -3.29
CA PRO A 362 18.19 -3.91 -3.63
C PRO A 362 17.09 -3.57 -2.61
N GLU A 363 17.43 -2.90 -1.50
CA GLU A 363 16.51 -2.73 -0.37
C GLU A 363 15.27 -1.93 -0.71
N GLY A 364 15.39 -0.84 -1.48
CA GLY A 364 14.24 -0.04 -1.89
C GLY A 364 13.25 -0.83 -2.73
N ASP A 365 13.76 -1.64 -3.65
CA ASP A 365 12.95 -2.48 -4.55
C ASP A 365 12.21 -3.55 -3.74
N ILE A 366 12.91 -4.21 -2.81
CA ILE A 366 12.33 -5.21 -1.91
C ILE A 366 11.31 -4.57 -0.97
N ALA A 367 11.63 -3.44 -0.34
CA ALA A 367 10.72 -2.75 0.58
C ALA A 367 9.43 -2.32 -0.12
N SER A 368 9.53 -1.87 -1.39
CA SER A 368 8.39 -1.40 -2.18
C SER A 368 7.34 -2.47 -2.48
N ILE A 369 7.71 -3.76 -2.39
CA ILE A 369 6.82 -4.88 -2.64
C ILE A 369 5.65 -4.94 -1.64
N VAL A 370 5.91 -4.50 -0.41
CA VAL A 370 4.94 -4.56 0.68
C VAL A 370 3.79 -3.58 0.45
N PRO A 371 4.03 -2.28 0.19
CA PRO A 371 2.98 -1.36 -0.24
C PRO A 371 2.16 -1.87 -1.44
N VAL A 372 2.82 -2.51 -2.43
CA VAL A 372 2.13 -3.08 -3.60
C VAL A 372 1.21 -4.22 -3.19
N ALA A 373 1.72 -5.19 -2.42
CA ALA A 373 0.93 -6.30 -1.90
C ALA A 373 -0.24 -5.82 -1.03
N ALA A 374 0.01 -4.86 -0.14
CA ALA A 374 -1.01 -4.27 0.71
C ALA A 374 -2.09 -3.56 -0.12
N ALA A 375 -1.73 -2.82 -1.17
CA ALA A 375 -2.68 -2.16 -2.07
C ALA A 375 -3.58 -3.16 -2.81
N ILE A 376 -3.04 -4.30 -3.23
CA ILE A 376 -3.80 -5.37 -3.89
C ILE A 376 -4.76 -6.05 -2.90
N LEU A 377 -4.33 -6.25 -1.65
CA LEU A 377 -5.12 -6.93 -0.61
C LEU A 377 -6.14 -6.02 0.09
N THR A 378 -5.95 -4.69 0.04
CA THR A 378 -6.83 -3.71 0.70
C THR A 378 -8.29 -3.81 0.25
N PRO A 379 -8.62 -3.92 -1.05
CA PRO A 379 -10.00 -4.08 -1.53
C PRO A 379 -10.69 -5.38 -1.13
N VAL A 380 -9.95 -6.44 -0.82
CA VAL A 380 -10.51 -7.79 -0.60
C VAL A 380 -11.63 -7.81 0.43
N PRO A 381 -11.43 -7.38 1.70
CA PRO A 381 -12.52 -7.32 2.68
C PRO A 381 -13.62 -6.33 2.30
N LEU A 382 -13.29 -5.28 1.55
CA LEU A 382 -14.26 -4.26 1.13
C LEU A 382 -15.24 -4.80 0.09
N TYR A 383 -14.80 -5.65 -0.84
CA TYR A 383 -15.70 -6.34 -1.76
C TYR A 383 -16.71 -7.21 -1.01
N PHE A 384 -16.25 -7.99 -0.03
CA PHE A 384 -17.13 -8.80 0.82
C PHE A 384 -18.11 -7.94 1.62
N THR A 385 -17.62 -6.83 2.20
CA THR A 385 -18.43 -5.90 2.99
C THR A 385 -19.50 -5.23 2.13
N VAL A 386 -19.16 -4.78 0.91
CA VAL A 386 -20.12 -4.20 -0.04
C VAL A 386 -21.14 -5.24 -0.50
N ALA A 387 -20.72 -6.47 -0.78
CA ALA A 387 -21.64 -7.55 -1.16
C ALA A 387 -22.64 -7.85 -0.04
N ALA A 388 -22.15 -8.04 1.19
CA ALA A 388 -22.99 -8.27 2.37
C ALA A 388 -23.94 -7.09 2.62
N TYR A 389 -23.45 -5.85 2.54
CA TYR A 389 -24.26 -4.65 2.72
C TYR A 389 -25.37 -4.52 1.68
N ARG A 390 -25.07 -4.83 0.41
CA ARG A 390 -26.07 -4.81 -0.68
C ARG A 390 -27.12 -5.92 -0.53
N ILE A 391 -26.71 -7.11 -0.09
CA ILE A 391 -27.65 -8.21 0.20
C ILE A 391 -28.57 -7.80 1.35
N TRP A 392 -28.01 -7.32 2.46
CA TRP A 392 -28.78 -6.86 3.61
C TRP A 392 -29.80 -5.77 3.25
N LYS A 393 -29.38 -4.77 2.45
CA LYS A 393 -30.26 -3.69 1.98
C LYS A 393 -31.40 -4.22 1.10
N ARG A 394 -31.17 -5.25 0.29
CA ARG A 394 -32.21 -5.91 -0.51
C ARG A 394 -33.18 -6.73 0.34
N CYS A 395 -32.69 -7.50 1.30
CA CYS A 395 -33.53 -8.27 2.22
C CYS A 395 -34.46 -7.35 3.01
N LYS A 396 -33.92 -6.27 3.58
CA LYS A 396 -34.71 -5.31 4.35
C LYS A 396 -35.76 -4.57 3.49
N ALA A 397 -35.41 -4.22 2.25
CA ALA A 397 -36.37 -3.63 1.32
C ALA A 397 -37.47 -4.61 0.89
N GLY A 398 -37.19 -5.91 0.90
CA GLY A 398 -38.19 -6.97 0.72
C GLY A 398 -39.15 -7.05 1.91
N GLU A 399 -38.61 -7.11 3.13
CA GLU A 399 -39.40 -7.14 4.39
C GLU A 399 -40.28 -5.89 4.57
N ASP A 400 -39.75 -4.70 4.28
CA ASP A 400 -40.51 -3.44 4.33
C ASP A 400 -41.58 -3.35 3.22
N GLY A 401 -41.42 -4.13 2.14
CA GLY A 401 -42.39 -4.23 1.03
C GLY A 401 -43.51 -5.23 1.31
N GLU A 402 -43.18 -6.39 1.86
CA GLU A 402 -44.12 -7.46 2.27
C GLU A 402 -44.99 -7.00 3.45
N GLY A 403 -44.38 -6.42 4.50
CA GLY A 403 -45.14 -5.91 5.65
C GLY A 403 -46.05 -4.72 5.32
N ARG A 404 -45.78 -4.01 4.21
CA ARG A 404 -46.67 -2.96 3.70
C ARG A 404 -47.84 -3.57 2.93
N SER A 405 -47.61 -4.62 2.13
CA SER A 405 -48.65 -5.39 1.42
C SER A 405 -49.65 -6.02 2.39
N ASP A 406 -49.16 -6.69 3.43
CA ASP A 406 -50.01 -7.32 4.47
C ASP A 406 -50.86 -6.28 5.22
N SER A 407 -50.33 -5.06 5.43
CA SER A 407 -51.08 -3.98 6.06
C SER A 407 -52.22 -3.42 5.19
N TYR A 408 -52.12 -3.55 3.86
CA TYR A 408 -53.20 -3.18 2.94
C TYR A 408 -54.25 -4.29 2.85
N GLU A 409 -53.83 -5.57 2.85
CA GLU A 409 -54.76 -6.70 2.86
C GLU A 409 -55.53 -6.78 4.20
N LEU A 410 -54.89 -6.59 5.35
CA LEU A 410 -55.56 -6.55 6.66
C LEU A 410 -56.56 -5.39 6.78
N LYS A 411 -56.27 -4.22 6.17
CA LYS A 411 -57.23 -3.10 6.11
C LYS A 411 -58.34 -3.32 5.10
N GLY A 412 -58.07 -4.00 3.99
CA GLY A 412 -59.07 -4.39 3.00
C GLY A 412 -60.07 -5.42 3.56
N VAL A 413 -59.59 -6.39 4.35
CA VAL A 413 -60.44 -7.39 5.02
C VAL A 413 -61.22 -6.77 6.19
N ALA A 414 -60.63 -5.84 6.94
CA ALA A 414 -61.34 -5.11 8.00
C ALA A 414 -62.44 -4.17 7.47
N ASN A 415 -62.24 -3.58 6.28
CA ASN A 415 -63.25 -2.74 5.62
C ASN A 415 -64.29 -3.54 4.82
N ALA A 416 -64.05 -4.81 4.49
CA ALA A 416 -65.01 -5.68 3.80
C ALA A 416 -66.09 -6.27 4.74
N GLY A 417 -66.03 -6.00 6.05
CA GLY A 417 -66.98 -6.49 7.05
C GLY A 417 -68.12 -5.53 7.40
N VAL A 418 -68.20 -4.35 6.77
CA VAL A 418 -69.26 -3.36 7.01
C VAL A 418 -69.59 -2.68 5.69
N GLU A 419 -70.60 -3.16 4.99
CA GLU A 419 -71.55 -2.39 4.15
C GLU A 419 -72.48 -3.37 3.43
N GLU A 420 -73.63 -3.62 4.06
CA GLU A 420 -74.87 -4.01 3.37
C GLU A 420 -75.70 -2.73 3.13
N ASP A 421 -76.35 -2.74 1.97
CA ASP A 421 -77.51 -1.94 1.54
C ASP A 421 -77.31 -0.51 0.98
N GLY A 422 -77.63 -0.36 -0.31
CA GLY A 422 -78.19 0.89 -0.84
C GLY A 422 -77.83 1.30 -2.27
N GLU A 423 -78.64 0.82 -3.22
CA GLU A 423 -79.06 1.48 -4.48
C GLU A 423 -78.07 1.73 -5.64
N ALA A 424 -78.62 1.49 -6.84
CA ALA A 424 -78.00 1.54 -8.15
C ALA A 424 -78.16 2.91 -8.81
N GLU A 425 -77.16 3.34 -9.60
CA GLU A 425 -77.38 3.92 -10.93
C GLU A 425 -76.06 4.08 -11.72
N GLU A 426 -76.23 4.38 -13.01
CA GLU A 426 -75.50 3.87 -14.16
C GLU A 426 -74.43 4.81 -14.76
N LEU A 427 -73.58 4.21 -15.61
CA LEU A 427 -72.94 4.77 -16.82
C LEU A 427 -71.69 5.68 -16.72
N GLY A 428 -70.65 5.27 -17.47
CA GLY A 428 -69.69 6.19 -18.08
C GLY A 428 -68.25 5.68 -18.19
N ALA A 429 -67.97 4.89 -19.23
CA ALA A 429 -66.62 4.59 -19.67
C ALA A 429 -65.95 5.82 -20.30
N ASP A 430 -64.70 6.11 -19.94
CA ASP A 430 -63.68 6.41 -20.96
C ASP A 430 -62.25 6.38 -20.41
N ALA A 431 -61.38 5.76 -21.18
CA ALA A 431 -59.96 5.58 -20.92
C ALA A 431 -59.15 6.75 -21.49
N ALA A 432 -58.19 7.30 -20.72
CA ALA A 432 -56.96 7.89 -21.25
C ALA A 432 -55.97 8.25 -20.13
N ALA A 433 -54.80 7.60 -20.12
CA ALA A 433 -53.58 8.18 -19.54
C ALA A 433 -53.08 9.32 -20.48
N PRO A 434 -52.31 10.36 -20.04
CA PRO A 434 -50.91 10.13 -19.68
C PRO A 434 -50.22 11.16 -18.73
N ARG A 435 -49.04 10.74 -18.24
CA ARG A 435 -47.78 11.52 -18.03
C ARG A 435 -47.64 12.54 -16.87
N SER A 436 -46.61 12.24 -16.07
CA SER A 436 -45.53 13.11 -15.58
C SER A 436 -45.86 14.40 -14.81
N GLY A 437 -45.41 14.44 -13.54
CA GLY A 437 -45.22 15.67 -12.79
C GLY A 437 -44.43 15.43 -11.51
N TRP A 438 -43.16 15.83 -11.51
CA TRP A 438 -42.35 15.98 -10.30
C TRP A 438 -43.00 17.00 -9.36
N VAL A 439 -43.25 16.65 -8.09
CA VAL A 439 -43.47 17.66 -7.03
C VAL A 439 -42.77 17.27 -5.73
N ALA A 440 -42.15 18.30 -5.15
CA ALA A 440 -41.29 18.37 -3.99
C ALA A 440 -41.78 17.65 -2.73
N ARG A 441 -40.83 17.02 -2.03
CA ARG A 441 -41.00 16.53 -0.66
C ARG A 441 -40.62 17.65 0.30
N SER A 442 -41.60 18.31 0.93
CA SER A 442 -41.39 19.19 2.09
C SER A 442 -42.38 18.90 3.21
N ARG A 443 -41.82 18.57 4.38
CA ARG A 443 -42.34 18.67 5.76
C ARG A 443 -43.68 18.00 6.09
N HIS A 444 -43.68 17.15 7.11
CA HIS A 444 -44.33 17.49 8.39
C HIS A 444 -43.83 16.58 9.52
N THR A 445 -43.21 17.21 10.51
CA THR A 445 -43.10 16.77 11.90
C THR A 445 -44.46 16.88 12.58
N GLN A 446 -44.90 15.82 13.25
CA GLN A 446 -45.90 15.75 14.32
C GLN A 446 -45.69 14.38 15.01
N VAL A 447 -45.66 14.20 16.32
CA VAL A 447 -45.66 15.03 17.54
C VAL A 447 -44.78 14.29 18.54
#